data_AF-A0A6M1MJL5-F1
#
_entry.id   AF-A0A6M1MJL5-F1
#
_cell.length_a   1.000
_cell.length_b   1.000
_cell.length_c   1.000
_cell.angle_alpha   90.00
_cell.angle_beta   90.00
_cell.angle_gamma   90.00
#
_symmetry.space_group_name_H-M   'P 1'
#
loop_
_entity.id
_entity.type
_entity.pdbx_description
1 polymer ?
#
loop_
_entity_poly.entity_id
_entity_poly.type
_entity_poly.pdbx_seq_one_letter_code
_entity_poly.pdbx_strand_id
1 'polypeptide(L)'
;MVVLSKIYTRTGDKGETALGNGARVPKFSDRVSAYGTCDETNATVGLARQHATGEMDAALARISNDLFDLGADLCTPDREKDADLPYTPLRMVAAQVERLEAEIDAMNTKLTPLRSFILPGGSALAAHLHLCRTVCRRAERLVVELAAQEDVNPEAVKYLNRLSDWFFVAGRIANDDGKDDVLWVPGLTR
;
A
#
# COMPACT_ATOMS: atom_id res chain seq x y z
N MET A 1 -0.66 -14.85 17.66
CA MET A 1 -2.06 -14.40 17.51
C MET A 1 -2.18 -13.01 18.11
N VAL A 2 -2.54 -12.00 17.33
CA VAL A 2 -2.79 -10.62 17.82
C VAL A 2 -4.13 -10.61 18.56
N VAL A 3 -4.15 -10.10 19.80
CA VAL A 3 -5.37 -10.00 20.60
C VAL A 3 -5.63 -8.53 20.93
N LEU A 4 -6.69 -7.97 20.36
CA LEU A 4 -7.14 -6.61 20.64
C LEU A 4 -8.24 -6.66 21.72
N SER A 5 -7.85 -6.50 22.99
CA SER A 5 -8.78 -6.53 24.13
C SER A 5 -9.17 -5.12 24.62
N LYS A 6 -8.17 -4.34 25.04
CA LYS A 6 -8.30 -2.91 25.37
C LYS A 6 -7.49 -2.10 24.37
N ILE A 7 -8.18 -1.24 23.62
CA ILE A 7 -7.55 -0.43 22.57
C ILE A 7 -6.67 0.68 23.14
N TYR A 8 -7.17 1.44 24.13
CA TYR A 8 -6.37 2.48 24.78
C TYR A 8 -5.62 1.90 25.99
N THR A 9 -4.29 1.99 25.98
CA THR A 9 -3.41 1.48 27.05
C THR A 9 -2.65 2.57 27.79
N ARG A 10 -2.61 3.80 27.25
CA ARG A 10 -1.83 4.96 27.74
C ARG A 10 -0.30 4.78 27.71
N THR A 11 0.21 3.64 27.24
CA THR A 11 1.66 3.38 27.19
C THR A 11 2.39 4.28 26.19
N GLY A 12 1.66 4.83 25.21
CA GLY A 12 2.19 5.76 24.22
C GLY A 12 2.03 7.24 24.55
N ASP A 13 1.53 7.62 25.73
CA ASP A 13 1.23 9.02 26.08
C ASP A 13 2.49 9.89 26.19
N LYS A 14 3.66 9.26 26.41
CA LYS A 14 4.97 9.93 26.41
C LYS A 14 5.58 10.09 25.02
N GLY A 15 4.85 9.74 23.95
CA GLY A 15 5.29 9.95 22.57
C GLY A 15 6.12 8.82 21.95
N GLU A 16 6.20 7.64 22.58
CA GLU A 16 6.92 6.48 22.02
C GLU A 16 6.01 5.25 21.94
N THR A 17 6.31 4.33 21.03
CA THR A 17 5.55 3.09 20.77
C THR A 17 6.48 1.88 20.75
N ALA A 18 5.93 0.67 20.82
CA ALA A 18 6.69 -0.57 20.70
C ALA A 18 6.66 -1.10 19.26
N LEU A 19 7.79 -1.63 18.79
CA LEU A 19 7.94 -2.36 17.53
C LEU A 19 7.62 -3.86 17.72
N GLY A 20 7.60 -4.63 16.63
CA GLY A 20 7.29 -6.06 16.63
C GLY A 20 8.28 -6.93 17.43
N ASN A 21 9.52 -6.46 17.60
CA ASN A 21 10.54 -7.08 18.46
C ASN A 21 10.50 -6.59 19.93
N GLY A 22 9.55 -5.71 20.28
CA GLY A 22 9.39 -5.14 21.62
C GLY A 22 10.23 -3.89 21.91
N ALA A 23 11.14 -3.49 21.02
CA ALA A 23 11.91 -2.26 21.17
C ALA A 23 10.98 -1.03 21.19
N ARG A 24 11.30 -0.02 22.02
CA ARG A 24 10.53 1.23 22.07
C ARG A 24 11.23 2.34 21.30
N VAL A 25 10.46 3.01 20.46
CA VAL A 25 10.94 4.09 19.57
C VAL A 25 9.98 5.28 19.61
N PRO A 26 10.45 6.53 19.40
CA PRO A 26 9.57 7.68 19.25
C PRO A 26 8.52 7.44 18.16
N LYS A 27 7.29 7.94 18.35
CA LYS A 27 6.19 7.79 17.38
C LYS A 27 6.45 8.43 16.01
N PHE A 28 7.45 9.31 15.95
CA PHE A 28 7.88 9.97 14.72
C PHE A 28 9.10 9.29 14.08
N SER A 29 9.55 8.14 14.57
CA SER A 29 10.67 7.44 13.91
C SER A 29 10.28 7.00 12.50
N ASP A 30 11.26 6.97 11.60
CA ASP A 30 11.05 6.66 10.19
C ASP A 30 10.34 5.32 10.00
N ARG A 31 10.68 4.30 10.81
CA ARG A 31 10.02 3.00 10.80
C ARG A 31 8.54 3.08 11.15
N VAL A 32 8.17 3.87 12.16
CA VAL A 32 6.77 4.08 12.55
C VAL A 32 6.02 4.85 11.47
N SER A 33 6.64 5.88 10.89
CA SER A 33 6.06 6.63 9.77
C SER A 33 5.85 5.75 8.53
N ALA A 34 6.78 4.83 8.24
CA ALA A 34 6.70 3.92 7.11
C ALA A 34 5.51 2.95 7.22
N TYR A 35 5.44 2.12 8.27
CA TYR A 35 4.32 1.18 8.42
C TYR A 35 3.00 1.90 8.73
N GLY A 36 3.04 3.06 9.40
CA GLY A 36 1.85 3.89 9.65
C GLY A 36 1.25 4.45 8.36
N THR A 37 2.08 4.78 7.37
CA THR A 37 1.58 5.23 6.06
C THR A 37 1.12 4.05 5.19
N CYS A 38 1.61 2.83 5.44
CA CYS A 38 1.02 1.62 4.86
C CYS A 38 -0.40 1.38 5.40
N ASP A 39 -0.63 1.60 6.70
CA ASP A 39 -1.97 1.57 7.29
C ASP A 39 -2.88 2.67 6.70
N GLU A 40 -2.36 3.87 6.47
CA GLU A 40 -3.12 4.92 5.77
C GLU A 40 -3.47 4.53 4.33
N THR A 41 -2.55 3.87 3.61
CA THR A 41 -2.85 3.28 2.30
C THR A 41 -3.99 2.28 2.42
N ASN A 42 -3.96 1.41 3.43
CA ASN A 42 -5.00 0.42 3.67
C ASN A 42 -6.37 1.05 3.98
N ALA A 43 -6.40 2.13 4.75
CA ALA A 43 -7.62 2.90 5.01
C ALA A 43 -8.21 3.48 3.71
N THR A 44 -7.38 3.98 2.79
CA THR A 44 -7.86 4.44 1.47
C THR A 44 -8.40 3.31 0.61
N VAL A 45 -7.82 2.10 0.70
CA VAL A 45 -8.38 0.89 0.07
C VAL A 45 -9.77 0.60 0.60
N GLY A 46 -9.99 0.73 1.92
CA GLY A 46 -11.31 0.61 2.53
C GLY A 46 -12.36 1.57 1.93
N LEU A 47 -11.97 2.81 1.62
CA LEU A 47 -12.85 3.76 0.93
C LEU A 47 -13.17 3.32 -0.50
N ALA A 48 -12.16 2.90 -1.26
CA ALA A 48 -12.37 2.40 -2.63
C ALA A 48 -13.34 1.21 -2.66
N ARG A 49 -13.23 0.30 -1.69
CA ARG A 49 -14.09 -0.88 -1.58
C ARG A 49 -15.57 -0.56 -1.42
N GLN A 50 -15.95 0.60 -0.89
CA GLN A 50 -17.37 1.01 -0.81
C GLN A 50 -18.04 1.14 -2.18
N HIS A 51 -17.24 1.29 -3.24
CA HIS A 51 -17.70 1.45 -4.62
C HIS A 51 -17.32 0.27 -5.53
N ALA A 52 -16.60 -0.72 -4.99
CA ALA A 52 -16.18 -1.90 -5.74
C ALA A 52 -17.18 -3.04 -5.59
N THR A 53 -17.29 -3.87 -6.63
CA THR A 53 -18.09 -5.10 -6.61
C THR A 53 -17.34 -6.24 -7.31
N GLY A 54 -17.80 -7.47 -7.12
CA GLY A 54 -17.29 -8.65 -7.82
C GLY A 54 -15.79 -8.85 -7.64
N GLU A 55 -15.10 -9.13 -8.75
CA GLU A 55 -13.66 -9.43 -8.76
C GLU A 55 -12.79 -8.26 -8.25
N MET A 56 -13.21 -7.01 -8.48
CA MET A 56 -12.49 -5.83 -8.03
C MET A 56 -12.51 -5.70 -6.51
N ASP A 57 -13.68 -5.88 -5.86
CA ASP A 57 -13.74 -5.87 -4.38
C ASP A 57 -12.92 -7.04 -3.79
N ALA A 58 -13.00 -8.22 -4.42
CA ALA A 58 -12.20 -9.37 -4.00
C ALA A 58 -10.68 -9.09 -4.11
N ALA A 59 -10.23 -8.41 -5.16
CA ALA A 59 -8.83 -8.01 -5.31
C ALA A 59 -8.40 -6.97 -4.27
N LEU A 60 -9.23 -5.95 -4.03
CA LEU A 60 -8.97 -4.95 -3.01
C LEU A 60 -8.97 -5.54 -1.59
N ALA A 61 -9.80 -6.55 -1.32
CA ALA A 61 -9.77 -7.29 -0.06
C ALA A 61 -8.46 -8.07 0.14
N ARG A 62 -7.92 -8.67 -0.92
CA ARG A 62 -6.60 -9.33 -0.87
C ARG A 62 -5.48 -8.31 -0.62
N ILE A 63 -5.48 -7.20 -1.35
CA ILE A 63 -4.53 -6.09 -1.15
C ILE A 63 -4.60 -5.55 0.29
N SER A 64 -5.80 -5.42 0.84
CA SER A 64 -5.98 -4.96 2.23
C SER A 64 -5.36 -5.92 3.26
N ASN A 65 -5.37 -7.23 2.99
CA ASN A 65 -4.65 -8.22 3.81
C ASN A 65 -3.13 -8.10 3.63
N ASP A 66 -2.65 -8.05 2.38
CA ASP A 66 -1.21 -7.88 2.12
C ASP A 66 -0.64 -6.60 2.75
N LEU A 67 -1.42 -5.51 2.82
CA LEU A 67 -0.99 -4.27 3.48
C LEU A 67 -0.82 -4.44 5.00
N PHE A 68 -1.57 -5.35 5.63
CA PHE A 68 -1.31 -5.75 7.01
C PHE A 68 -0.05 -6.61 7.12
N ASP A 69 0.17 -7.53 6.19
CA ASP A 69 1.39 -8.35 6.14
C ASP A 69 2.64 -7.48 5.97
N LEU A 70 2.57 -6.50 5.06
CA LEU A 70 3.58 -5.48 4.85
C LEU A 70 3.84 -4.65 6.11
N GLY A 71 2.77 -4.23 6.81
CA GLY A 71 2.88 -3.53 8.07
C GLY A 71 3.57 -4.38 9.15
N ALA A 72 3.26 -5.67 9.24
CA ALA A 72 3.89 -6.60 10.18
C ALA A 72 5.39 -6.81 9.88
N ASP A 73 5.76 -6.92 8.61
CA ASP A 73 7.15 -7.02 8.16
C ASP A 73 7.93 -5.75 8.57
N LEU A 74 7.44 -4.57 8.19
CA LEU A 74 8.09 -3.29 8.48
C LEU A 74 8.19 -2.99 9.99
N CYS A 75 7.18 -3.41 10.76
CA CYS A 75 7.13 -3.23 12.21
C CYS A 75 8.19 -4.08 12.95
N THR A 76 8.71 -5.14 12.33
CA THR A 76 9.65 -6.09 12.96
C THR A 76 11.06 -5.92 12.37
N PRO A 77 11.93 -5.09 13.00
CA PRO A 77 13.31 -4.90 12.55
C PRO A 77 14.18 -6.15 12.81
N ASP A 78 15.49 -6.05 12.52
CA ASP A 78 16.50 -7.09 12.78
C ASP A 78 16.14 -8.45 12.15
N ARG A 79 15.93 -8.47 10.83
CA ARG A 79 15.48 -9.67 10.10
C ARG A 79 16.43 -10.86 10.26
N GLU A 80 17.71 -10.59 10.49
CA GLU A 80 18.71 -11.61 10.78
C GLU A 80 18.49 -12.36 12.10
N LYS A 81 17.66 -11.80 13.00
CA LYS A 81 17.27 -12.38 14.30
C LYS A 81 15.88 -12.98 14.30
N ASP A 82 15.27 -13.18 13.13
CA ASP A 82 13.93 -13.77 13.01
C ASP A 82 13.81 -15.13 13.72
N ALA A 83 14.88 -15.92 13.73
CA ALA A 83 14.94 -17.21 14.40
C ALA A 83 14.93 -17.12 15.94
N ASP A 84 15.30 -15.96 16.51
CA ASP A 84 15.34 -15.73 17.96
C ASP A 84 13.98 -15.26 18.52
N LEU A 85 13.05 -14.88 17.64
CA LEU A 85 11.73 -14.42 18.04
C LEU A 85 10.87 -15.60 18.52
N PRO A 86 9.98 -15.38 19.51
CA PRO A 86 9.11 -16.44 20.05
C PRO A 86 7.96 -16.82 19.09
N TYR A 87 7.94 -16.25 17.88
CA TYR A 87 6.97 -16.49 16.83
C TYR A 87 7.65 -16.36 15.47
N THR A 88 7.14 -17.03 14.44
CA THR A 88 7.60 -16.82 13.06
C THR A 88 7.13 -15.45 12.58
N PRO A 89 8.02 -14.48 12.33
CA PRO A 89 7.62 -13.17 11.84
C PRO A 89 7.09 -13.29 10.41
N LEU A 90 6.08 -12.48 10.10
CA LEU A 90 5.51 -12.42 8.77
C LEU A 90 6.37 -11.50 7.90
N ARG A 91 6.74 -11.98 6.72
CA ARG A 91 7.62 -11.28 5.77
C ARG A 91 6.96 -11.26 4.40
N MET A 92 7.07 -10.13 3.70
CA MET A 92 6.66 -10.01 2.31
C MET A 92 7.48 -10.96 1.44
N VAL A 93 6.83 -11.57 0.45
CA VAL A 93 7.45 -12.54 -0.46
C VAL A 93 7.26 -12.14 -1.93
N ALA A 94 8.17 -12.59 -2.80
CA ALA A 94 8.16 -12.30 -4.23
C ALA A 94 6.82 -12.67 -4.90
N ALA A 95 6.18 -13.76 -4.48
CA ALA A 95 4.91 -14.21 -5.03
C ALA A 95 3.77 -13.17 -4.88
N GLN A 96 3.81 -12.31 -3.86
CA GLN A 96 2.82 -11.22 -3.72
C GLN A 96 3.05 -10.12 -4.77
N VAL A 97 4.31 -9.83 -5.10
CA VAL A 97 4.69 -8.87 -6.15
C VAL A 97 4.32 -9.41 -7.53
N GLU A 98 4.70 -10.66 -7.82
CA GLU A 98 4.41 -11.35 -9.07
C GLU A 98 2.90 -11.44 -9.34
N ARG A 99 2.09 -11.62 -8.29
CA ARG A 99 0.63 -11.60 -8.42
C ARG A 99 0.12 -10.24 -8.90
N LEU A 100 0.63 -9.13 -8.34
CA LEU A 100 0.23 -7.79 -8.77
C LEU A 100 0.59 -7.54 -10.24
N GLU A 101 1.76 -8.01 -10.68
CA GLU A 101 2.20 -7.94 -12.08
C GLU A 101 1.24 -8.70 -13.00
N ALA A 102 0.89 -9.95 -12.66
CA ALA A 102 -0.05 -10.74 -13.43
C ALA A 102 -1.46 -10.12 -13.50
N GLU A 103 -1.94 -9.54 -12.38
CA GLU A 103 -3.22 -8.82 -12.35
C GLU A 103 -3.18 -7.54 -13.20
N ILE A 104 -2.08 -6.79 -13.17
CA ILE A 104 -1.86 -5.61 -14.03
C ILE A 104 -1.89 -6.00 -15.51
N ASP A 105 -1.17 -7.05 -15.89
CA ASP A 105 -1.11 -7.53 -17.26
C ASP A 105 -2.49 -7.95 -17.76
N ALA A 106 -3.25 -8.69 -16.93
CA ALA A 106 -4.62 -9.08 -17.25
C ALA A 106 -5.54 -7.88 -17.48
N MET A 107 -5.48 -6.86 -16.62
CA MET A 107 -6.26 -5.62 -16.78
C MET A 107 -5.85 -4.86 -18.06
N ASN A 108 -4.54 -4.75 -18.33
CA ASN A 108 -4.03 -4.03 -19.50
C ASN A 108 -4.55 -4.60 -20.83
N THR A 109 -4.91 -5.88 -20.91
CA THR A 109 -5.51 -6.47 -22.12
C THR A 109 -6.81 -5.78 -22.57
N LYS A 110 -7.51 -5.11 -21.65
CA LYS A 110 -8.76 -4.38 -21.92
C LYS A 110 -8.54 -2.90 -22.25
N LEU A 111 -7.35 -2.37 -21.96
CA LEU A 111 -7.08 -0.94 -22.01
C LEU A 111 -6.41 -0.54 -23.33
N THR A 112 -6.81 0.62 -23.84
CA THR A 112 -6.07 1.27 -24.91
C THR A 112 -4.84 2.00 -24.35
N PRO A 113 -3.70 2.01 -25.08
CA PRO A 113 -2.51 2.76 -24.67
C PRO A 113 -2.78 4.26 -24.57
N LEU A 114 -2.29 4.88 -23.49
CA LEU A 114 -2.38 6.32 -23.28
C LEU A 114 -1.35 7.08 -24.13
N ARG A 115 -1.74 8.28 -24.60
CA ARG A 115 -0.84 9.24 -25.28
C ARG A 115 -0.62 10.52 -24.49
N SER A 116 -1.20 10.62 -23.29
CA SER A 116 -1.01 11.70 -22.31
C SER A 116 -1.25 11.14 -20.91
N PHE A 117 -0.96 11.93 -19.88
CA PHE A 117 -1.40 11.62 -18.53
C PHE A 117 -2.93 11.75 -18.41
N ILE A 118 -3.51 11.07 -17.43
CA ILE A 118 -4.92 11.19 -17.08
C ILE A 118 -5.07 12.16 -15.90
N LEU A 119 -6.13 12.96 -15.93
CA LEU A 119 -6.56 13.73 -14.78
C LEU A 119 -7.24 12.77 -13.79
N PRO A 120 -6.76 12.68 -12.53
CA PRO A 120 -7.34 11.75 -11.57
C PRO A 120 -8.81 12.06 -11.29
N GLY A 121 -9.71 11.15 -11.66
CA GLY A 121 -11.15 11.33 -11.52
C GLY A 121 -11.94 10.21 -12.22
N GLY A 122 -13.09 10.56 -12.78
CA GLY A 122 -13.99 9.62 -13.46
C GLY A 122 -15.05 9.08 -12.51
N SER A 123 -15.31 7.78 -12.55
CA SER A 123 -16.19 7.10 -11.60
C SER A 123 -15.72 7.27 -10.15
N ALA A 124 -16.63 7.12 -9.18
CA ALA A 124 -16.28 7.20 -7.76
C ALA A 124 -15.16 6.21 -7.39
N LEU A 125 -15.23 4.98 -7.89
CA LEU A 125 -14.21 3.97 -7.67
C LEU A 125 -12.86 4.38 -8.28
N ALA A 126 -12.84 4.90 -9.53
CA ALA A 126 -11.62 5.35 -10.18
C ALA A 126 -10.93 6.49 -9.41
N ALA A 127 -11.71 7.47 -8.94
CA ALA A 127 -11.21 8.57 -8.11
C ALA A 127 -10.58 8.07 -6.81
N HIS A 128 -11.23 7.13 -6.11
CA HIS A 128 -10.68 6.52 -4.90
C HIS A 128 -9.42 5.69 -5.17
N LEU A 129 -9.36 4.94 -6.28
CA LEU A 129 -8.16 4.19 -6.67
C LEU A 129 -6.98 5.12 -6.98
N HIS A 130 -7.23 6.30 -7.54
CA HIS A 130 -6.19 7.32 -7.67
C HIS A 130 -5.72 7.89 -6.32
N LEU A 131 -6.60 8.03 -5.34
CA LEU A 131 -6.19 8.39 -3.98
C LEU A 131 -5.29 7.28 -3.40
N CYS A 132 -5.72 6.01 -3.47
CA CYS A 132 -4.92 4.85 -3.06
C CYS A 132 -3.53 4.88 -3.69
N ARG A 133 -3.45 5.09 -5.02
CA ARG A 133 -2.18 5.22 -5.76
C ARG A 133 -1.27 6.28 -5.16
N THR A 134 -1.78 7.48 -4.90
CA THR A 134 -0.94 8.58 -4.40
C THR A 134 -0.47 8.36 -2.96
N VAL A 135 -1.30 7.78 -2.11
CA VAL A 135 -0.96 7.45 -0.72
C VAL A 135 0.01 6.27 -0.66
N CYS A 136 -0.19 5.24 -1.49
CA CYS A 136 0.75 4.12 -1.66
C CYS A 136 2.15 4.62 -2.07
N ARG A 137 2.23 5.56 -3.03
CA ARG A 137 3.51 6.20 -3.41
C ARG A 137 4.13 7.02 -2.29
N ARG A 138 3.33 7.55 -1.35
CA ARG A 138 3.86 8.22 -0.16
C ARG A 138 4.43 7.20 0.82
N ALA A 139 3.73 6.08 1.06
CA ALA A 139 4.26 4.98 1.85
C ALA A 139 5.58 4.45 1.26
N GLU A 140 5.63 4.24 -0.06
CA GLU A 140 6.82 3.81 -0.79
C GLU A 140 8.03 4.71 -0.49
N ARG A 141 7.88 6.04 -0.59
CA ARG A 141 8.97 6.98 -0.31
C ARG A 141 9.50 6.87 1.12
N LEU A 142 8.60 6.73 2.10
CA LEU A 142 8.98 6.60 3.51
C LEU A 142 9.67 5.26 3.80
N VAL A 143 9.23 4.17 3.14
CA VAL A 143 9.90 2.87 3.25
C VAL A 143 11.28 2.91 2.58
N VAL A 144 11.43 3.60 1.44
CA VAL A 144 12.74 3.78 0.79
C VAL A 144 13.67 4.64 1.63
N GLU A 145 13.15 5.70 2.27
CA GLU A 145 13.91 6.52 3.22
C GLU A 145 14.39 5.69 4.42
N LEU A 146 13.51 4.89 5.01
CA LEU A 146 13.88 3.93 6.06
C LEU A 146 14.96 2.93 5.59
N ALA A 147 14.81 2.37 4.38
CA ALA A 147 15.75 1.41 3.81
C ALA A 147 17.15 2.00 3.52
N ALA A 148 17.28 3.34 3.49
CA ALA A 148 18.58 4.00 3.38
C ALA A 148 19.35 4.01 4.72
N GLN A 149 18.66 3.77 5.85
CA GLN A 149 19.24 3.85 7.20
C GLN A 149 19.20 2.52 7.96
N GLU A 150 18.23 1.65 7.69
CA GLU A 150 17.97 0.41 8.42
C GLU A 150 17.76 -0.78 7.47
N ASP A 151 17.92 -2.02 7.98
CA ASP A 151 17.52 -3.21 7.22
C ASP A 151 15.99 -3.22 7.00
N VAL A 152 15.62 -3.39 5.74
CA VAL A 152 14.23 -3.46 5.26
C VAL A 152 14.16 -4.56 4.20
N ASN A 153 13.12 -5.38 4.26
CA ASN A 153 12.87 -6.41 3.25
C ASN A 153 12.72 -5.77 1.85
N PRO A 154 13.58 -6.11 0.86
CA PRO A 154 13.47 -5.55 -0.49
C PRO A 154 12.11 -5.83 -1.17
N GLU A 155 11.44 -6.94 -0.82
CA GLU A 155 10.11 -7.26 -1.36
C GLU A 155 9.03 -6.29 -0.86
N ALA A 156 9.20 -5.68 0.32
CA ALA A 156 8.30 -4.64 0.83
C ALA A 156 8.30 -3.39 -0.08
N VAL A 157 9.50 -2.96 -0.51
CA VAL A 157 9.67 -1.82 -1.42
C VAL A 157 9.08 -2.14 -2.80
N LYS A 158 9.41 -3.32 -3.35
CA LYS A 158 8.89 -3.77 -4.66
C LYS A 158 7.37 -3.89 -4.66
N TYR A 159 6.78 -4.40 -3.57
CA TYR A 159 5.33 -4.52 -3.45
C TYR A 159 4.65 -3.16 -3.50
N LEU A 160 5.10 -2.17 -2.73
CA LEU A 160 4.52 -0.82 -2.76
C LEU A 160 4.67 -0.14 -4.12
N ASN A 161 5.83 -0.32 -4.76
CA ASN A 161 6.09 0.20 -6.10
C ASN A 161 5.06 -0.37 -7.10
N ARG A 162 4.93 -1.70 -7.15
CA ARG A 162 4.01 -2.40 -8.04
C ARG A 162 2.54 -2.17 -7.69
N LEU A 163 2.21 -2.05 -6.42
CA LEU A 163 0.85 -1.77 -5.95
C LEU A 163 0.37 -0.39 -6.43
N SER A 164 1.27 0.59 -6.50
CA SER A 164 0.90 1.90 -7.04
C SER A 164 0.57 1.84 -8.54
N ASP A 165 1.25 0.99 -9.31
CA ASP A 165 0.92 0.71 -10.71
C ASP A 165 -0.43 -0.02 -10.81
N TRP A 166 -0.66 -1.00 -9.92
CA TRP A 166 -1.92 -1.74 -9.84
C TRP A 166 -3.10 -0.79 -9.63
N PHE A 167 -3.00 0.15 -8.68
CA PHE A 167 -4.05 1.15 -8.45
C PHE A 167 -4.26 2.07 -9.64
N PHE A 168 -3.21 2.41 -10.39
CA PHE A 168 -3.34 3.20 -11.61
C PHE A 168 -4.16 2.46 -12.67
N VAL A 169 -3.79 1.20 -12.96
CA VAL A 169 -4.44 0.38 -13.99
C VAL A 169 -5.87 0.01 -13.58
N ALA A 170 -6.08 -0.38 -12.32
CA ALA A 170 -7.41 -0.64 -11.77
C ALA A 170 -8.30 0.61 -11.82
N GLY A 171 -7.75 1.80 -11.60
CA GLY A 171 -8.48 3.07 -11.72
C GLY A 171 -9.04 3.26 -13.13
N ARG A 172 -8.27 2.92 -14.17
CA ARG A 172 -8.73 2.97 -15.56
C ARG A 172 -9.82 1.93 -15.85
N ILE A 173 -9.63 0.70 -15.38
CA ILE A 173 -10.66 -0.36 -15.49
C ILE A 173 -11.98 0.08 -14.86
N ALA A 174 -11.91 0.71 -13.69
CA ALA A 174 -13.08 1.24 -12.99
C ALA A 174 -13.76 2.43 -13.71
N ASN A 175 -13.17 2.94 -14.78
CA ASN A 175 -13.64 4.12 -15.53
C ASN A 175 -13.99 3.76 -16.99
N ASP A 176 -14.91 2.80 -17.14
CA ASP A 176 -15.32 2.20 -18.42
C ASP A 176 -14.13 1.70 -19.25
N ASP A 177 -13.27 0.86 -18.65
CA ASP A 177 -12.06 0.34 -19.29
C ASP A 177 -11.19 1.46 -19.91
N GLY A 178 -11.13 2.61 -19.23
CA GLY A 178 -10.36 3.79 -19.58
C GLY A 178 -10.94 4.64 -20.72
N LYS A 179 -12.17 4.36 -21.19
CA LYS A 179 -12.83 5.18 -22.23
C LYS A 179 -13.25 6.55 -21.71
N ASP A 180 -13.58 6.62 -20.42
CA ASP A 180 -13.99 7.85 -19.74
C ASP A 180 -12.81 8.58 -19.08
N ASP A 181 -11.56 8.16 -19.35
CA ASP A 181 -10.37 8.83 -18.82
C ASP A 181 -10.22 10.22 -19.46
N VAL A 182 -10.20 11.25 -18.61
CA VAL A 182 -9.95 12.62 -19.07
C VAL A 182 -8.45 12.82 -19.23
N LEU A 183 -7.99 13.04 -20.45
CA LEU A 183 -6.59 13.28 -20.74
C LEU A 183 -6.17 14.70 -20.35
N TRP A 184 -5.01 14.80 -19.71
CA TRP A 184 -4.34 16.07 -19.49
C TRP A 184 -3.94 16.71 -20.82
N VAL A 185 -4.26 18.00 -20.98
CA VAL A 185 -3.83 18.82 -22.12
C VAL A 185 -2.74 19.79 -21.65
N PRO A 186 -1.47 19.59 -22.05
CA PRO A 186 -0.37 20.44 -21.62
C PRO A 186 -0.60 21.91 -21.98
N GLY A 187 -0.63 22.78 -20.97
CA GLY A 187 -0.78 24.23 -21.16
C GLY A 187 -2.17 24.68 -21.61
N LEU A 188 -3.23 23.90 -21.38
CA LEU A 188 -4.60 24.23 -21.80
C LEU A 188 -5.06 25.65 -21.40
N THR A 189 -4.59 26.15 -20.25
CA THR A 189 -5.08 27.40 -19.64
C THR A 189 -4.03 28.52 -19.59
N ARG A 190 -2.95 28.44 -20.37
CA ARG A 190 -1.86 29.44 -20.40
C ARG A 190 -1.57 29.96 -21.81
#